data_AF-A0A7J4DSZ6-F1
#
_entry.id   AF-A0A7J4DSZ6-F1
#
_cell.length_a   1.000
_cell.length_b   1.000
_cell.length_c   1.000
_cell.angle_alpha   90.00
_cell.angle_beta   90.00
_cell.angle_gamma   90.00
#
_symmetry.space_group_name_H-M   'P 1'
#
loop_
_entity.id
_entity.type
_entity.pdbx_description
1 polymer ?
#
loop_
_entity_poly.entity_id
_entity_poly.type
_entity_poly.pdbx_seq_one_letter_code
_entity_poly.pdbx_strand_id
1 'polypeptide(L)'
;AIITWWVLFKTPLGLRVRAVGENPEAADALGINVEKYRFWSTVYGHALAGLGGAYMSVAWLGVVQKAMSAGRGFIALANMVFSGWNPLVALIGGWLFGFFDALATWLAPLHIVPGQFILMLPYIMTLIIVAGIIGKARPPKWDGRPYKRE
;
A
#
# COMPACT_ATOMS: atom_id res chain seq x y z
N ALA A 1 -10.37 0.37 2.91
CA ALA A 1 -9.60 -0.32 3.98
C ALA A 1 -10.48 -1.17 4.91
N ILE A 2 -11.43 -0.60 5.67
CA ILE A 2 -12.31 -1.39 6.56
C ILE A 2 -13.11 -2.45 5.77
N ILE A 3 -13.77 -2.02 4.69
CA ILE A 3 -14.50 -2.92 3.78
C ILE A 3 -13.54 -3.99 3.21
N THR A 4 -12.38 -3.57 2.71
CA THR A 4 -11.36 -4.47 2.16
C THR A 4 -10.90 -5.51 3.18
N TRP A 5 -10.68 -5.12 4.44
CA TRP A 5 -10.33 -6.03 5.52
C TRP A 5 -11.46 -7.03 5.80
N TRP A 6 -12.69 -6.54 5.92
CA TRP A 6 -13.84 -7.41 6.15
C TRP A 6 -14.01 -8.43 5.01
N VAL A 7 -13.92 -7.98 3.76
CA VAL A 7 -13.97 -8.88 2.60
C VAL A 7 -12.82 -9.89 2.63
N LEU A 8 -11.57 -9.47 2.84
CA LEU A 8 -10.41 -10.38 2.80
C LEU A 8 -10.39 -11.42 3.94
N PHE A 9 -10.79 -11.02 5.15
CA PHE A 9 -10.64 -11.85 6.35
C PHE A 9 -11.92 -12.52 6.84
N LYS A 10 -13.10 -12.00 6.48
CA LYS A 10 -14.39 -12.48 6.99
C LYS A 10 -15.30 -13.10 5.93
N THR A 11 -14.95 -13.04 4.64
CA THR A 11 -15.79 -13.60 3.57
C THR A 11 -15.11 -14.76 2.82
N PRO A 12 -15.89 -15.67 2.19
CA PRO A 12 -15.34 -16.76 1.37
C PRO A 12 -14.59 -16.24 0.14
N LEU A 13 -14.96 -15.07 -0.40
CA LEU A 13 -14.24 -14.44 -1.49
C LEU A 13 -12.80 -14.12 -1.07
N GLY A 14 -12.62 -13.54 0.12
CA GLY A 14 -11.31 -13.23 0.68
C GLY A 14 -10.43 -14.45 0.94
N LEU A 15 -11.04 -15.56 1.36
CA LEU A 15 -10.33 -16.85 1.50
C LEU A 15 -9.81 -17.35 0.15
N ARG A 16 -10.63 -17.29 -0.91
CA ARG A 16 -10.25 -17.71 -2.27
C ARG A 16 -9.13 -16.84 -2.83
N VAL A 17 -9.21 -15.51 -2.67
CA VAL A 17 -8.16 -14.58 -3.11
C VAL A 17 -6.83 -14.87 -2.42
N ARG A 18 -6.83 -15.09 -1.10
CA ARG A 18 -5.61 -15.43 -0.36
C ARG A 18 -5.07 -16.81 -0.73
N ALA A 19 -5.94 -17.80 -0.91
CA ALA A 19 -5.54 -19.14 -1.35
C ALA A 19 -4.84 -19.11 -2.72
N VAL A 20 -5.37 -18.34 -3.68
CA VAL A 20 -4.77 -18.16 -5.00
C VAL A 20 -3.39 -17.47 -4.95
N GLY A 21 -3.17 -16.60 -3.96
CA GLY A 21 -1.87 -15.95 -3.72
C GLY A 21 -0.84 -16.83 -3.01
N GLU A 22 -1.28 -17.79 -2.21
CA GLU A 22 -0.41 -18.72 -1.49
C GLU A 22 -0.06 -19.96 -2.32
N ASN A 23 -1.06 -20.60 -2.93
CA ASN A 23 -0.89 -21.78 -3.76
C ASN A 23 -1.98 -21.84 -4.87
N PRO A 24 -1.68 -21.38 -6.09
CA PRO A 24 -2.64 -21.36 -7.20
C PRO A 24 -3.00 -22.76 -7.71
N GLU A 25 -2.06 -23.72 -7.69
CA GLU A 25 -2.29 -25.10 -8.14
C GLU A 25 -3.33 -25.79 -7.25
N ALA A 26 -3.19 -25.64 -5.93
CA ALA A 26 -4.15 -26.18 -4.97
C ALA A 26 -5.54 -25.53 -5.10
N ALA A 27 -5.59 -24.23 -5.43
CA ALA A 27 -6.85 -23.55 -5.68
C ALA A 27 -7.54 -24.04 -6.96
N ASP A 28 -6.77 -24.30 -8.02
CA ASP A 28 -7.30 -24.78 -9.30
C ASP A 28 -7.80 -26.23 -9.21
N ALA A 29 -7.11 -27.09 -8.45
CA ALA A 29 -7.56 -28.45 -8.14
C ALA A 29 -8.93 -28.49 -7.43
N LEU A 30 -9.29 -27.44 -6.70
CA LEU A 30 -10.59 -27.26 -6.04
C LEU A 30 -11.64 -26.57 -6.95
N GLY A 31 -11.33 -26.34 -8.23
CA GLY A 31 -12.23 -25.72 -9.21
C GLY A 31 -12.28 -24.18 -9.13
N ILE A 32 -11.36 -23.53 -8.42
CA ILE A 32 -11.31 -22.08 -8.31
C ILE A 32 -10.58 -21.52 -9.54
N ASN A 33 -11.24 -20.66 -10.32
CA ASN A 33 -10.61 -20.00 -11.46
C ASN A 33 -9.56 -18.95 -11.03
N VAL A 34 -8.30 -19.37 -10.93
CA VAL A 34 -7.14 -18.58 -10.50
C VAL A 34 -7.01 -17.27 -11.29
N GLU A 35 -7.09 -17.34 -12.62
CA GLU A 35 -6.92 -16.18 -13.51
C GLU A 35 -7.97 -15.11 -13.22
N LYS A 36 -9.23 -15.51 -13.06
CA LYS A 36 -10.33 -14.59 -12.76
C LYS A 36 -10.11 -13.88 -11.43
N TYR A 37 -9.74 -14.60 -10.36
CA TYR A 37 -9.50 -13.97 -9.06
C TYR A 37 -8.28 -13.04 -9.07
N ARG A 38 -7.20 -13.41 -9.77
CA ARG A 38 -6.03 -12.55 -9.95
C ARG A 38 -6.38 -11.28 -10.73
N PHE A 39 -7.08 -11.42 -11.85
CA PHE A 39 -7.50 -10.29 -12.68
C PHE A 39 -8.34 -9.28 -11.89
N TRP A 40 -9.40 -9.73 -11.21
CA TRP A 40 -10.26 -8.83 -10.42
C TRP A 40 -9.53 -8.21 -9.24
N SER A 41 -8.63 -8.94 -8.59
CA SER A 41 -7.82 -8.40 -7.49
C SER A 41 -6.88 -7.29 -7.98
N THR A 42 -6.24 -7.50 -9.13
CA THR A 42 -5.37 -6.51 -9.78
C THR A 42 -6.15 -5.27 -10.19
N VAL A 43 -7.30 -5.43 -10.85
CA VAL A 43 -8.17 -4.32 -11.27
C VAL A 43 -8.63 -3.50 -10.06
N TYR A 44 -9.06 -4.16 -8.99
CA TYR A 44 -9.46 -3.49 -7.76
C TYR A 44 -8.30 -2.70 -7.12
N GLY A 45 -7.10 -3.28 -7.04
CA GLY A 45 -5.91 -2.60 -6.54
C GLY A 45 -5.54 -1.37 -7.37
N HIS A 46 -5.59 -1.49 -8.70
CA HIS A 46 -5.29 -0.38 -9.61
C HIS A 46 -6.36 0.71 -9.55
N ALA A 47 -7.63 0.37 -9.36
CA ALA A 47 -8.69 1.35 -9.16
C ALA A 47 -8.44 2.20 -7.89
N LEU A 48 -8.03 1.57 -6.79
CA LEU A 48 -7.67 2.28 -5.56
C LEU A 48 -6.41 3.15 -5.74
N ALA A 49 -5.40 2.65 -6.45
CA ALA A 49 -4.19 3.42 -6.77
C ALA A 49 -4.52 4.64 -7.65
N GLY A 50 -5.41 4.47 -8.64
CA GLY A 50 -5.92 5.54 -9.50
C GLY A 50 -6.67 6.61 -8.71
N LEU A 51 -7.52 6.22 -7.75
CA LEU A 51 -8.19 7.16 -6.85
C LEU A 51 -7.19 7.96 -6.00
N GLY A 52 -6.13 7.31 -5.52
CA GLY A 52 -5.02 7.99 -4.82
C GLY A 52 -4.31 9.02 -5.71
N GLY A 53 -4.06 8.68 -6.98
CA GLY A 53 -3.47 9.62 -7.95
C GLY A 53 -4.40 10.79 -8.28
N ALA A 54 -5.69 10.54 -8.45
CA ALA A 54 -6.70 11.58 -8.70
C ALA A 54 -6.85 12.55 -7.51
N TYR A 55 -6.73 12.05 -6.28
CA TYR A 55 -6.70 12.91 -5.09
C TYR A 55 -5.55 13.92 -5.14
N MET A 56 -4.37 13.50 -5.60
CA MET A 56 -3.21 14.40 -5.69
C MET A 56 -3.42 15.53 -6.70
N SER A 57 -4.07 15.25 -7.83
CA SER A 57 -4.31 16.27 -8.87
C SER A 57 -5.47 17.20 -8.52
N VAL A 58 -6.56 16.67 -7.97
CA VAL A 58 -7.80 17.45 -7.75
C VAL A 58 -7.82 18.15 -6.40
N ALA A 59 -7.46 17.45 -5.33
CA ALA A 59 -7.71 17.94 -3.96
C ALA A 59 -6.44 18.46 -3.27
N TRP A 60 -5.28 17.88 -3.55
CA TRP A 60 -4.05 18.24 -2.83
C TRP A 60 -3.43 19.55 -3.34
N LEU A 61 -3.04 19.60 -4.63
CA LEU A 61 -2.46 20.80 -5.24
C LEU A 61 -3.48 21.58 -6.10
N GLY A 62 -4.57 20.94 -6.52
CA GLY A 62 -5.55 21.51 -7.44
C GLY A 62 -5.01 21.82 -8.85
N VAL A 63 -3.77 21.41 -9.14
CA VAL A 63 -3.06 21.67 -10.40
C VAL A 63 -2.21 20.45 -10.73
N VAL A 64 -2.13 20.10 -12.01
CA VAL A 64 -1.23 19.05 -12.50
C VAL A 64 0.13 19.68 -12.79
N GLN A 65 1.14 19.30 -12.01
CA GLN A 65 2.52 19.76 -12.17
C GLN A 65 3.48 18.60 -12.43
N LYS A 66 4.64 18.91 -13.01
CA LYS A 66 5.69 17.91 -13.22
C LYS A 66 6.19 17.38 -11.87
N ALA A 67 6.40 16.08 -11.77
CA ALA A 67 6.85 15.41 -10.55
C ALA A 67 5.91 15.55 -9.32
N MET A 68 4.60 15.73 -9.55
CA MET A 68 3.57 15.85 -8.50
C MET A 68 3.62 14.73 -7.45
N SER A 69 3.98 13.49 -7.85
CA SER A 69 4.08 12.37 -6.91
C SER A 69 5.18 12.56 -5.87
N ALA A 70 6.24 13.32 -6.18
CA ALA A 70 7.33 13.70 -5.28
C ALA A 70 7.81 12.55 -4.36
N GLY A 71 7.97 11.34 -4.90
CA GLY A 71 8.44 10.17 -4.14
C GLY A 71 7.40 9.48 -3.23
N ARG A 72 6.16 9.98 -3.13
CA ARG A 72 5.09 9.41 -2.30
C ARG A 72 4.72 7.96 -2.66
N GLY A 73 5.03 7.52 -3.89
CA GLY A 73 4.90 6.11 -4.28
C GLY A 73 5.79 5.17 -3.46
N PHE A 74 7.01 5.60 -3.10
CA PHE A 74 7.90 4.82 -2.23
C PHE A 74 7.37 4.75 -0.79
N ILE A 75 6.72 5.82 -0.32
CA ILE A 75 6.05 5.83 0.99
C ILE A 75 4.88 4.83 0.99
N ALA A 76 4.11 4.75 -0.09
CA ALA A 76 3.03 3.77 -0.22
C ALA A 76 3.57 2.32 -0.18
N LEU A 77 4.69 2.04 -0.86
CA LEU A 77 5.36 0.74 -0.77
C LEU A 77 5.88 0.45 0.64
N ALA A 78 6.50 1.42 1.30
CA ALA A 78 6.97 1.28 2.68
C ALA A 78 5.82 0.98 3.64
N ASN A 79 4.68 1.67 3.49
CA ASN A 79 3.46 1.41 4.26
C ASN A 79 2.90 0.01 3.99
N MET A 80 2.93 -0.45 2.74
CA MET A 80 2.49 -1.79 2.37
C MET A 80 3.32 -2.87 3.09
N VAL A 81 4.65 -2.73 3.09
CA VAL A 81 5.56 -3.62 3.83
C VAL A 81 5.30 -3.56 5.34
N PHE A 82 5.20 -2.34 5.90
CA PHE A 82 4.89 -2.12 7.32
C PHE A 82 3.57 -2.79 7.73
N SER A 83 2.55 -2.68 6.89
CA SER A 83 1.23 -3.21 7.16
C SER A 83 1.14 -4.73 7.13
N GLY A 84 2.16 -5.42 6.62
CA GLY A 84 2.17 -6.87 6.49
C GLY A 84 0.96 -7.41 5.72
N TRP A 85 0.59 -6.75 4.62
CA TRP A 85 -0.59 -7.07 3.79
C TRP A 85 -1.94 -6.98 4.54
N ASN A 86 -1.98 -6.39 5.74
CA ASN A 86 -3.22 -6.16 6.48
C ASN A 86 -3.77 -4.74 6.19
N PRO A 87 -4.96 -4.60 5.55
CA PRO A 87 -5.52 -3.31 5.19
C PRO A 87 -5.85 -2.39 6.38
N LEU A 88 -6.10 -2.94 7.57
CA LEU A 88 -6.33 -2.14 8.78
C LEU A 88 -5.03 -1.51 9.28
N VAL A 89 -3.93 -2.27 9.28
CA VAL A 89 -2.62 -1.75 9.69
C VAL A 89 -2.12 -0.72 8.67
N ALA A 90 -2.43 -0.91 7.38
CA ALA A 90 -2.12 0.05 6.34
C ALA A 90 -2.79 1.42 6.54
N LEU A 91 -3.97 1.48 7.17
CA LEU A 91 -4.59 2.76 7.56
C LEU A 91 -3.76 3.46 8.63
N ILE A 92 -3.33 2.73 9.67
CA ILE A 92 -2.53 3.28 10.77
C ILE A 92 -1.21 3.81 10.23
N GLY A 93 -0.54 3.04 9.36
CA GLY A 93 0.69 3.50 8.72
C GLY A 93 0.45 4.73 7.83
N GLY A 94 -0.66 4.77 7.09
CA GLY A 94 -1.07 5.96 6.32
C GLY A 94 -1.26 7.21 7.19
N TRP A 95 -1.91 7.06 8.35
CA TRP A 95 -2.04 8.14 9.33
C TRP A 95 -0.72 8.58 9.95
N LEU A 96 0.18 7.64 10.26
CA LEU A 96 1.52 7.98 10.74
C LEU A 96 2.29 8.80 9.70
N PHE A 97 2.31 8.35 8.43
CA PHE A 97 2.98 9.10 7.37
C PHE A 97 2.35 10.48 7.15
N GLY A 98 1.02 10.57 7.13
CA GLY A 98 0.32 11.85 7.03
C GLY A 98 0.57 12.78 8.22
N PHE A 99 0.66 12.25 9.43
CA PHE A 99 0.98 13.01 10.64
C PHE A 99 2.37 13.63 10.54
N PHE A 100 3.39 12.86 10.15
CA PHE A 100 4.75 13.39 9.99
C PHE A 100 4.88 14.37 8.81
N ASP A 101 4.13 14.17 7.71
CA ASP A 101 4.07 15.13 6.58
C ASP A 101 3.44 16.47 7.02
N ALA A 102 2.33 16.42 7.78
CA ALA A 102 1.68 17.60 8.34
C ALA A 102 2.55 18.30 9.39
N LEU A 103 3.20 17.53 10.26
CA LEU A 103 4.13 18.04 11.27
C LEU A 103 5.32 18.75 10.61
N ALA A 104 5.91 18.16 9.57
CA ALA A 104 6.98 18.79 8.79
C ALA A 104 6.50 20.11 8.14
N THR A 105 5.29 20.12 7.58
CA THR A 105 4.68 21.33 7.01
C THR A 105 4.45 22.42 8.05
N TRP A 106 4.07 22.05 9.28
CA TRP A 106 3.84 22.99 10.37
C TRP A 106 5.14 23.52 11.00
N LEU A 107 6.19 22.71 11.07
CA LEU A 107 7.50 23.09 11.61
C LEU A 107 8.36 23.90 10.64
N ALA A 108 8.20 23.68 9.32
CA ALA A 108 9.02 24.35 8.30
C ALA A 108 9.02 25.90 8.41
N PRO A 109 7.90 26.59 8.72
CA PRO A 109 7.86 28.04 8.87
C PRO A 109 8.47 28.57 10.18
N LEU A 110 8.79 27.72 11.16
CA LEU A 110 9.35 28.16 12.45
C LEU A 110 10.84 28.55 12.35
N HIS A 111 11.52 28.23 11.25
CA HIS A 111 12.93 28.58 10.98
C HIS A 111 13.95 28.13 12.05
N ILE A 112 13.57 27.26 12.99
CA ILE A 112 14.44 26.73 14.07
C ILE A 112 15.55 25.83 13.49
N VAL A 113 15.24 25.12 12.39
CA VAL A 113 16.14 24.19 11.69
C VAL A 113 16.00 24.44 10.19
N PRO A 114 17.05 24.31 9.36
CA PRO A 114 16.92 24.47 7.91
C PRO A 114 15.81 23.55 7.36
N GLY A 115 14.89 24.11 6.58
CA GLY A 115 13.67 23.41 6.13
C GLY A 115 13.95 22.09 5.40
N GLN A 116 15.12 21.93 4.81
CA GLN A 116 15.57 20.68 4.19
C GLN A 116 15.58 19.51 5.18
N PHE A 117 16.05 19.71 6.42
CA PHE A 117 16.04 18.66 7.45
C PHE A 117 14.64 18.34 7.92
N ILE A 118 13.76 19.34 7.99
CA ILE A 118 12.36 19.16 8.40
C ILE A 118 11.59 18.37 7.32
N LEU A 119 11.83 18.68 6.04
CA LEU A 119 11.24 17.96 4.91
C LEU A 119 11.74 16.51 4.78
N MET A 120 12.84 16.16 5.44
CA MET A 120 13.34 14.78 5.52
C MET A 120 12.62 13.93 6.58
N LEU A 121 11.87 14.52 7.52
CA LEU A 121 11.20 13.76 8.61
C LEU A 121 10.38 12.56 8.11
N PRO A 122 9.51 12.70 7.09
CA PRO A 122 8.70 11.58 6.61
C PRO A 122 9.55 10.41 6.11
N TYR A 123 10.69 10.70 5.46
CA TYR A 123 11.62 9.71 4.94
C TYR A 123 12.49 9.07 6.02
N ILE A 124 12.88 9.82 7.05
CA ILE A 124 13.57 9.24 8.21
C ILE A 124 12.64 8.27 8.92
N MET A 125 11.36 8.63 9.06
CA MET A 125 10.36 7.74 9.63
C MET A 125 10.13 6.50 8.77
N THR A 126 10.09 6.59 7.44
CA THR A 126 10.01 5.38 6.59
C THR A 126 11.20 4.45 6.86
N LEU A 127 12.42 4.98 6.94
CA LEU A 127 13.62 4.21 7.21
C LEU A 127 13.56 3.50 8.57
N ILE A 128 13.11 4.18 9.62
CA ILE A 128 12.95 3.60 10.96
C ILE A 128 11.92 2.46 10.94
N ILE A 129 10.76 2.71 10.34
CA ILE A 129 9.67 1.73 10.25
C ILE A 129 10.13 0.47 9.51
N VAL A 130 10.77 0.68 8.36
CA VAL A 130 11.24 -0.39 7.48
C VAL A 130 12.35 -1.18 8.16
N ALA A 131 13.35 -0.52 8.73
CA ALA A 131 14.45 -1.16 9.47
C ALA A 131 13.97 -1.98 10.67
N GLY A 132 12.94 -1.52 11.39
CA GLY A 132 12.42 -2.21 12.57
C GLY A 132 11.53 -3.42 12.29
N ILE A 133 10.86 -3.48 11.12
CA ILE A 133 9.70 -4.39 10.91
C ILE A 133 9.90 -5.36 9.72
N ILE A 134 10.89 -5.13 8.84
CA ILE A 134 11.15 -5.98 7.66
C ILE A 134 11.16 -7.49 7.98
N GLY A 135 11.65 -7.90 9.15
CA GLY A 135 11.78 -9.33 9.51
C GLY A 135 10.45 -10.12 9.65
N LYS A 136 9.29 -9.45 9.72
CA LYS A 136 7.99 -10.12 9.94
C LYS A 136 7.06 -10.14 8.72
N ALA A 137 7.41 -9.42 7.66
CA ALA A 137 6.62 -9.28 6.45
C ALA A 137 6.75 -10.54 5.56
N ARG A 138 5.70 -11.37 5.48
CA ARG A 138 5.64 -12.54 4.59
C ARG A 138 4.77 -12.24 3.37
N PRO A 139 5.37 -11.97 2.19
CA PRO A 139 4.60 -11.82 0.96
C PRO A 139 3.95 -13.16 0.57
N PRO A 140 2.83 -13.13 -0.18
CA PRO A 140 2.27 -14.34 -0.77
C PRO A 140 3.31 -15.04 -1.65
N LYS A 141 3.44 -16.36 -1.51
CA LYS A 141 4.50 -17.14 -2.20
C LYS A 141 4.43 -17.05 -3.72
N TRP A 142 3.24 -16.86 -4.27
CA TRP A 142 2.99 -16.80 -5.71
C TRP A 142 2.70 -15.38 -6.21
N ASP A 143 3.13 -14.36 -5.46
CA ASP A 143 3.07 -12.98 -5.93
C ASP A 143 3.99 -12.76 -7.14
N GLY A 144 3.50 -12.05 -8.16
CA GLY A 144 4.23 -11.74 -9.39
C GLY A 144 4.58 -12.91 -10.32
N ARG A 145 4.23 -14.16 -9.99
CA ARG A 145 4.54 -15.34 -10.83
C ARG A 145 3.38 -15.67 -11.79
N PRO A 146 3.63 -15.73 -13.11
CA PRO A 146 2.61 -16.19 -14.07
C PRO A 146 2.15 -17.60 -13.72
N TYR A 147 0.83 -17.82 -13.72
CA TYR A 147 0.25 -19.15 -13.61
C TYR A 147 -0.10 -19.63 -15.01
N LYS A 148 0.31 -20.85 -15.36
CA LYS A 148 -0.11 -21.53 -16.59
C LYS A 148 -0.91 -22.75 -16.17
N ARG A 149 -2.12 -22.88 -16.70
CA ARG A 149 -2.90 -24.12 -16.56
C ARG A 149 -2.29 -25.19 -17.44
N GLU A 150 -1.97 -26.33 -16.84
CA GLU A 150 -1.65 -27.57 -17.55
C GLU A 150 -2.95 -28.29 -17.97
#